data_AF-A0A918RDN9-F1
#
_entry.id   AF-A0A918RDN9-F1
#
_cell.length_a   1.000
_cell.length_b   1.000
_cell.length_c   1.000
_cell.angle_alpha   90.00
_cell.angle_beta   90.00
_cell.angle_gamma   90.00
#
_symmetry.space_group_name_H-M   'P 1'
#
loop_
_entity.id
_entity.type
_entity.pdbx_description
1 polymer ?
#
loop_
_entity_poly.entity_id
_entity_poly.type
_entity_poly.pdbx_seq_one_letter_code
_entity_poly.pdbx_strand_id
1 'polypeptide(L)'
;MIFLIDKVNSGHQVIVYENITDLTKRVEWQDVFEGKSIIIDKNGTEYEWDSSKKNEIGTVYEYTLIPTTRVSELITECLNRVNTDQNICEFNF
;
A
#
# COMPACT_ATOMS: atom_id res chain seq x y z
N MET A 1 2.30 -7.01 -9.03
CA MET A 1 1.14 -6.22 -8.60
C MET A 1 1.25 -5.94 -7.11
N ILE A 2 1.12 -4.67 -6.73
CA ILE A 2 1.09 -4.15 -5.37
C ILE A 2 -0.08 -3.18 -5.28
N PHE A 3 -0.79 -3.18 -4.17
CA PHE A 3 -1.92 -2.32 -3.89
C PHE A 3 -1.53 -1.29 -2.85
N LEU A 4 -1.92 -0.05 -3.09
CA LEU A 4 -1.89 1.01 -2.09
C LEU A 4 -3.34 1.36 -1.76
N ILE A 5 -3.71 1.24 -0.49
CA ILE A 5 -5.03 1.64 0.01
C ILE A 5 -4.87 2.96 0.74
N ASP A 6 -5.34 4.05 0.13
CA ASP A 6 -5.33 5.39 0.70
C ASP A 6 -6.62 5.67 1.46
N LYS A 7 -6.50 6.21 2.66
CA LYS A 7 -7.64 6.70 3.44
C LYS A 7 -7.89 8.17 3.12
N VAL A 8 -8.89 8.43 2.26
CA VAL A 8 -9.27 9.79 1.86
C VAL A 8 -10.65 10.11 2.44
N ASN A 9 -10.69 11.02 3.41
CA ASN A 9 -11.90 11.37 4.17
C ASN A 9 -12.54 10.15 4.86
N SER A 10 -13.76 9.78 4.47
CA SER A 10 -14.51 8.62 4.99
C SER A 10 -14.41 7.39 4.08
N GLY A 11 -13.72 7.47 2.94
CA GLY A 11 -13.60 6.41 1.96
C GLY A 11 -12.17 5.85 1.89
N HIS A 12 -12.06 4.67 1.28
CA HIS A 12 -10.77 4.08 0.92
C HIS A 12 -10.64 4.13 -0.60
N GLN A 13 -9.51 4.61 -1.11
CA GLN A 13 -9.15 4.51 -2.52
C GLN A 13 -8.08 3.43 -2.68
N VAL A 14 -8.16 2.63 -3.73
CA VAL A 14 -7.16 1.60 -4.03
C VAL A 14 -6.45 1.96 -5.32
N ILE A 15 -5.13 2.03 -5.27
CA ILE A 15 -4.27 2.27 -6.42
C ILE A 15 -3.43 1.03 -6.65
N VAL A 16 -3.32 0.61 -7.91
CA VAL A 16 -2.58 -0.60 -8.30
C VAL A 16 -1.28 -0.23 -8.99
N TYR A 17 -0.19 -0.84 -8.53
CA TYR A 17 1.14 -0.72 -9.11
C TYR A 17 1.62 -2.06 -9.62
N GLU A 18 2.36 -2.07 -10.72
CA GLU A 18 2.87 -3.32 -11.31
C GLU A 18 3.88 -4.00 -10.40
N ASN A 19 4.72 -3.22 -9.73
CA ASN A 19 5.79 -3.70 -8.87
C ASN A 19 6.22 -2.64 -7.86
N ILE A 20 7.10 -3.02 -6.93
CA ILE A 20 7.56 -2.13 -5.86
C ILE A 20 8.31 -0.91 -6.40
N THR A 21 9.05 -1.08 -7.50
CA THR A 21 9.78 0.03 -8.13
C THR A 21 8.85 1.07 -8.75
N ASP A 22 7.67 0.68 -9.23
CA ASP A 22 6.67 1.60 -9.76
C ASP A 22 5.96 2.36 -8.61
N LEU A 23 5.63 1.65 -7.52
CA LEU A 23 5.09 2.24 -6.30
C LEU A 23 6.06 3.29 -5.73
N THR A 24 7.34 2.94 -5.59
CA THR A 24 8.31 3.81 -4.91
C THR A 24 8.56 5.14 -5.63
N LYS A 25 8.29 5.19 -6.94
CA LYS A 25 8.48 6.37 -7.79
C LYS A 25 7.26 7.29 -7.86
N ARG A 26 6.08 6.82 -7.47
CA ARG A 26 4.80 7.50 -7.70
C ARG A 26 4.03 7.84 -6.44
N VAL A 27 4.41 7.24 -5.30
CA VAL A 27 3.75 7.46 -4.01
C VAL A 27 4.41 8.60 -3.24
N GLU A 28 3.56 9.44 -2.66
CA GLU A 28 3.96 10.39 -1.62
C GLU A 28 4.22 9.63 -0.32
N TRP A 29 5.50 9.41 -0.02
CA TRP A 29 5.92 8.58 1.11
C TRP A 29 5.50 9.13 2.47
N GLN A 30 5.22 10.43 2.56
CA GLN A 30 4.70 11.06 3.78
C GLN A 30 3.37 10.43 4.22
N ASP A 31 2.49 10.08 3.27
CA ASP A 31 1.19 9.46 3.59
C ASP A 31 1.36 8.02 4.08
N VAL A 32 2.36 7.31 3.57
CA VAL A 32 2.77 5.98 4.07
C VAL A 32 3.32 6.11 5.49
N PHE A 33 4.18 7.10 5.77
CA PHE A 33 4.76 7.31 7.12
C PHE A 33 3.72 7.67 8.17
N GLU A 34 2.70 8.43 7.79
CA GLU A 34 1.62 8.83 8.68
C GLU A 34 0.54 7.76 8.84
N GLY A 35 0.72 6.58 8.22
CA GLY A 35 -0.22 5.45 8.28
C GLY A 35 -1.56 5.73 7.58
N LYS A 36 -1.57 6.73 6.68
CA LYS A 36 -2.73 7.09 5.86
C LYS A 36 -2.88 6.14 4.66
N SER A 37 -1.78 5.55 4.23
CA SER A 37 -1.73 4.58 3.13
C SER A 37 -1.30 3.20 3.64
N ILE A 38 -1.94 2.15 3.14
CA ILE A 38 -1.61 0.74 3.45
C ILE A 38 -1.08 0.08 2.17
N ILE A 39 0.11 -0.51 2.22
CA ILE A 39 0.73 -1.20 1.09
C ILE A 39 0.51 -2.71 1.22
N ILE A 40 0.01 -3.37 0.18
CA ILE A 40 -0.29 -4.81 0.20
C ILE A 40 0.22 -5.46 -1.08
N ASP A 41 0.93 -6.59 -1.00
CA ASP A 41 1.31 -7.36 -2.19
C ASP A 41 0.18 -8.28 -2.70
N LYS A 42 0.41 -8.90 -3.86
CA LYS A 42 -0.51 -9.89 -4.45
C LYS A 42 -0.79 -11.11 -3.58
N ASN A 43 0.04 -11.38 -2.57
CA ASN A 43 -0.12 -12.51 -1.66
C ASN A 43 -0.88 -12.10 -0.38
N GLY A 44 -1.30 -10.84 -0.28
CA GLY A 44 -1.98 -10.30 0.90
C GLY A 44 -1.05 -9.93 2.05
N THR A 45 0.24 -9.80 1.78
CA THR A 45 1.19 -9.31 2.78
C THR A 45 1.07 -7.79 2.88
N GLU A 46 0.61 -7.30 4.03
CA GLU A 46 0.62 -5.87 4.37
C GLU A 46 2.04 -5.44 4.76
N TYR A 47 2.44 -4.27 4.31
CA TYR A 47 3.75 -3.70 4.56
C TYR A 47 3.63 -2.39 5.33
N GLU A 48 4.50 -2.23 6.32
CA GLU A 48 4.67 -0.97 7.03
C GLU A 48 6.06 -0.39 6.83
N TRP A 49 6.16 0.90 7.12
CA TRP A 49 7.42 1.62 7.10
C TRP A 49 8.36 1.13 8.21
N ASP A 50 9.60 0.79 7.84
CA ASP A 50 10.65 0.51 8.81
C ASP A 50 11.18 1.82 9.44
N SER A 51 10.57 2.18 10.57
CA SER A 51 10.92 3.37 11.35
C SER A 51 12.38 3.41 11.83
N SER A 52 13.14 2.30 11.77
CA SER A 52 14.56 2.29 12.11
C SER A 52 15.43 3.07 11.12
N LYS A 53 14.92 3.29 9.90
CA LYS A 53 15.60 4.03 8.82
C LYS A 53 15.06 5.45 8.59
N LYS A 54 14.24 5.95 9.51
CA LYS A 54 13.54 7.26 9.42
C LYS A 54 14.42 8.52 9.32
N ASN A 55 15.73 8.39 9.58
CA ASN A 55 16.65 9.53 9.66
C ASN A 55 17.39 9.82 8.34
N GLU A 56 17.11 9.08 7.26
CA GLU A 56 17.67 9.37 5.93
C GLU A 56 16.95 10.59 5.32
N ILE A 57 17.52 11.78 5.55
CA ILE A 57 16.98 13.05 5.07
C ILE A 57 17.79 13.49 3.85
N GLY A 58 17.20 13.34 2.67
CA GLY A 58 17.76 13.80 1.40
C GLY A 58 17.14 13.11 0.19
N THR A 59 15.89 13.45 -0.13
CA THR A 59 15.26 13.14 -1.43
C THR A 59 14.91 11.66 -1.69
N VAL A 60 14.32 10.94 -0.73
CA VAL A 60 13.41 9.77 -0.96
C VAL A 60 13.99 8.66 -1.87
N TYR A 61 15.02 7.97 -1.35
CA TYR A 61 15.75 6.84 -1.95
C TYR A 61 15.96 5.75 -0.88
N GLU A 62 15.54 4.51 -1.12
CA GLU A 62 15.91 3.30 -0.34
C GLU A 62 15.15 2.98 0.96
N TYR A 63 13.87 3.35 1.01
CA TYR A 63 12.95 2.88 2.04
C TYR A 63 12.85 1.35 2.12
N THR A 64 12.99 0.81 3.33
CA THR A 64 12.71 -0.59 3.65
C THR A 64 11.29 -0.72 4.18
N LEU A 65 10.52 -1.57 3.52
CA LEU A 65 9.23 -2.01 4.01
C LEU A 65 9.40 -3.36 4.71
N ILE A 66 8.76 -3.52 5.85
CA ILE A 66 8.73 -4.81 6.55
C ILE A 66 7.32 -5.39 6.47
N PRO A 67 7.19 -6.71 6.27
CA PRO A 67 5.90 -7.35 6.29
C PRO A 67 5.33 -7.27 7.71
N THR A 68 4.09 -6.82 7.81
CA THR A 68 3.32 -6.92 9.05
C THR A 68 2.79 -8.33 9.22
N THR A 69 2.48 -8.71 10.45
CA THR A 69 1.72 -9.94 10.74
C THR A 69 0.21 -9.73 10.70
N ARG A 70 -0.24 -8.56 10.23
CA ARG A 70 -1.63 -8.17 10.27
C ARG A 70 -2.40 -8.84 9.15
N VAL A 71 -3.46 -9.55 9.52
CA VAL A 71 -4.48 -10.04 8.61
C VAL A 71 -5.76 -9.29 8.94
N SER A 72 -6.20 -8.40 8.03
CA SER A 72 -7.42 -7.61 8.18
C SER A 72 -8.49 -8.12 7.23
N GLU A 73 -9.75 -8.13 7.68
CA GLU A 73 -10.91 -8.52 6.85
C GLU A 73 -11.01 -7.67 5.57
N LEU A 74 -10.65 -6.39 5.67
CA LEU A 74 -10.59 -5.48 4.53
C LEU A 74 -9.56 -5.94 3.48
N ILE A 75 -8.42 -6.49 3.92
CA ILE A 75 -7.38 -7.02 3.03
C ILE A 75 -7.92 -8.22 2.27
N THR A 76 -8.56 -9.14 3.00
CA THR A 76 -9.18 -10.33 2.42
C THR A 76 -10.27 -9.97 1.41
N GLU A 77 -11.12 -8.98 1.72
CA GLU A 77 -12.17 -8.52 0.81
C GLU A 77 -11.59 -7.89 -0.46
N CYS A 78 -10.59 -7.01 -0.32
CA CYS A 78 -9.89 -6.40 -1.46
C CYS A 78 -9.30 -7.48 -2.40
N LEU A 79 -8.58 -8.46 -1.83
CA LEU A 79 -7.96 -9.53 -2.62
C LEU A 79 -8.99 -10.42 -3.33
N ASN A 80 -10.09 -10.75 -2.66
CA ASN A 80 -11.15 -11.58 -3.24
C ASN A 80 -11.84 -10.89 -4.43
N ARG A 81 -12.09 -9.58 -4.34
CA ARG A 81 -12.72 -8.84 -5.44
C ARG A 81 -11.79 -8.68 -6.64
N VAL A 82 -10.49 -8.45 -6.44
CA VAL A 82 -9.51 -8.40 -7.55
C VAL A 82 -9.42 -9.73 -8.30
N ASN A 83 -9.43 -10.86 -7.59
CA ASN A 83 -9.43 -12.18 -8.22
C ASN A 83 -10.70 -12.46 -9.04
N THR A 84 -11.80 -11.77 -8.71
CA THR A 84 -13.09 -11.91 -9.38
C THR A 84 -13.22 -10.95 -10.56
N ASP A 85 -12.74 -9.71 -10.39
CA ASP A 85 -12.85 -8.61 -11.35
C ASP A 85 -11.45 -8.16 -11.79
N GLN A 86 -10.92 -8.79 -12.84
CA GLN A 86 -9.55 -8.56 -13.37
C GLN A 86 -9.24 -7.11 -13.83
N ASN A 87 -10.15 -6.14 -13.69
CA ASN A 87 -10.02 -4.79 -14.26
C ASN A 87 -10.58 -3.63 -13.40
N ILE A 88 -10.90 -3.82 -12.13
CA ILE A 88 -11.44 -2.72 -11.30
C ILE A 88 -10.30 -2.00 -10.57
N CYS A 89 -9.96 -0.79 -11.02
CA CYS A 89 -8.89 0.05 -10.49
C CYS A 89 -9.36 1.15 -9.53
N GLU A 90 -10.66 1.20 -9.17
CA GLU A 90 -11.18 2.09 -8.15
C GLU A 90 -12.23 1.36 -7.32
N PHE A 91 -11.92 1.16 -6.04
CA PHE A 91 -12.86 0.63 -5.07
C PHE A 91 -13.42 1.80 -4.28
N ASN A 92 -14.74 1.96 -4.29
CA ASN A 92 -15.43 2.89 -3.39
C ASN A 92 -16.14 2.04 -2.33
N PHE A 93 -15.77 2.25 -1.06
CA PHE A 93 -16.36 1.60 0.11
C PHE A 93 -17.25 2.59 0.86
#